data_AF-A0AAJ2PRU3-F1
#
_entry.id   AF-A0AAJ2PRU3-F1
#
_cell.length_a   1.000
_cell.length_b   1.000
_cell.length_c   1.000
_cell.angle_alpha   90.00
_cell.angle_beta   90.00
_cell.angle_gamma   90.00
#
_symmetry.space_group_name_H-M   'P 1'
#
loop_
_entity.id
_entity.type
_entity.pdbx_description
1 polymer ?
#
loop_
_entity_poly.entity_id
_entity_poly.type
_entity_poly.pdbx_seq_one_letter_code
_entity_poly.pdbx_strand_id
1 'polypeptide(L)'
;MTSVLYPDLPENGLIVLIGASGAGKSTLARTWPASQVLSLDGLRGVVSDEPGRQDATGDAADVLKLILERRMARKLNTVIDATNCEQPIRVELVMAAKRHGMPTVAVVVATPLSVCLMRQGPRPDSRRVPEDVVRAQHRAMTYSHQQLAAEGFNTIVFADNLHRLEPFLKRLSQAREADLGQDGSKGLGDLLLVRRFFGPEILPLWRWRPGSDLVTGRDRVAEIRLGEQHLTLAFRDDVDGEGDFGFDVLLPCPFDPECTGQAWAPVYSVTDLHKALTGAVDSDPDIVCTVHGDGVDDQEDDPEGRADLQAQFADAVA
;
A
#
# COMPACT_ATOMS: atom_id res chain seq x y z
N MET A 1 24.52 11.36 6.70
CA MET A 1 23.27 11.06 5.98
C MET A 1 22.80 12.33 5.32
N THR A 2 23.12 12.50 4.04
CA THR A 2 22.71 13.62 3.21
C THR A 2 21.19 13.64 3.16
N SER A 3 20.58 14.63 3.81
CA SER A 3 19.19 14.98 3.58
C SER A 3 19.03 15.22 2.08
N VAL A 4 18.46 14.24 1.38
CA VAL A 4 17.96 14.45 0.03
C VAL A 4 16.93 15.55 0.20
N LEU A 5 17.22 16.72 -0.36
CA LEU A 5 16.44 17.94 -0.20
C LEU A 5 14.99 17.70 -0.61
N TYR A 6 14.17 17.21 0.32
CA TYR A 6 12.72 17.29 0.23
C TYR A 6 12.42 18.78 0.22
N PRO A 7 11.67 19.34 -0.75
CA PRO A 7 10.91 20.51 -0.40
C PRO A 7 9.99 20.08 0.75
N ASP A 8 10.21 20.62 1.95
CA ASP A 8 9.31 20.41 3.09
C ASP A 8 7.93 20.90 2.67
N LEU A 9 7.09 19.96 2.27
CA LEU A 9 5.69 20.25 2.01
C LEU A 9 5.00 20.38 3.37
N PRO A 10 4.07 21.33 3.50
CA PRO A 10 3.24 21.39 4.69
C PRO A 10 2.50 20.06 4.86
N GLU A 11 2.36 19.61 6.11
CA GLU A 11 1.63 18.39 6.46
C GLU A 11 0.19 18.41 5.89
N ASN A 12 -0.46 19.59 5.97
CA ASN A 12 -1.76 19.85 5.37
C ASN A 12 -1.71 21.12 4.52
N GLY A 13 -2.05 20.99 3.23
CA GLY A 13 -2.09 22.12 2.31
C GLY A 13 -3.05 21.91 1.14
N LEU A 14 -3.22 22.95 0.33
CA LEU A 14 -3.78 22.84 -1.00
C LEU A 14 -2.65 22.64 -2.02
N ILE A 15 -2.58 21.45 -2.59
CA ILE A 15 -1.60 21.09 -3.62
C ILE A 15 -2.30 21.21 -4.98
N VAL A 16 -1.79 22.06 -5.86
CA VAL A 16 -2.36 22.30 -7.19
C VAL A 16 -1.41 21.76 -8.24
N LEU A 17 -1.82 20.70 -8.95
CA LEU A 17 -1.04 20.14 -10.05
C LEU A 17 -1.22 21.01 -11.29
N ILE A 18 -0.13 21.48 -11.90
CA ILE A 18 -0.14 22.38 -13.06
C ILE A 18 0.60 21.69 -14.21
N GLY A 19 -0.06 21.49 -15.34
CA GLY A 19 0.54 20.78 -16.47
C GLY A 19 -0.42 20.52 -17.61
N ALA A 20 0.09 20.41 -18.83
CA ALA A 20 -0.70 20.09 -20.01
C ALA A 20 -1.36 18.71 -19.92
N SER A 21 -2.41 18.48 -20.70
CA SER A 21 -2.94 17.13 -20.91
C SER A 21 -1.82 16.21 -21.45
N GLY A 22 -1.69 15.01 -20.89
CA GLY A 22 -0.58 14.10 -21.22
C GLY A 22 0.67 14.25 -20.35
N ALA A 23 0.77 15.31 -19.53
CA ALA A 23 1.94 15.52 -18.65
C ALA A 23 2.10 14.47 -17.54
N GLY A 24 1.04 13.74 -17.18
CA GLY A 24 1.11 12.70 -16.13
C GLY A 24 0.65 13.16 -14.75
N LYS A 25 -0.06 14.29 -14.65
CA LYS A 25 -0.67 14.81 -13.40
C LYS A 25 -1.47 13.75 -12.64
N SER A 26 -2.41 13.07 -13.30
CA SER A 26 -3.22 12.03 -12.64
C SER A 26 -2.40 10.83 -12.17
N THR A 27 -1.27 10.52 -12.84
CA THR A 27 -0.33 9.49 -12.37
C THR A 27 0.36 9.94 -11.09
N LEU A 28 0.83 11.19 -11.04
CA LEU A 28 1.40 11.77 -9.83
C LEU A 28 0.36 11.86 -8.70
N ALA A 29 -0.88 12.29 -9.01
CA ALA A 29 -1.99 12.42 -8.07
C ALA A 29 -2.32 11.09 -7.36
N ARG A 30 -2.25 9.95 -8.07
CA ARG A 30 -2.48 8.60 -7.51
C ARG A 30 -1.50 8.21 -6.40
N THR A 31 -0.40 8.94 -6.24
CA THR A 31 0.54 8.71 -5.13
C THR A 31 -0.04 9.16 -3.79
N TRP A 32 -1.00 10.09 -3.77
CA TRP A 32 -1.75 10.47 -2.57
C TRP A 32 -2.93 9.53 -2.31
N PRO A 33 -3.46 9.48 -1.07
CA PRO A 33 -4.72 8.80 -0.78
C PRO A 33 -5.84 9.30 -1.70
N ALA A 34 -6.67 8.40 -2.22
CA ALA A 34 -7.76 8.76 -3.13
C ALA A 34 -8.71 9.80 -2.53
N SER A 35 -8.95 9.74 -1.22
CA SER A 35 -9.76 10.70 -0.47
C SER A 35 -9.18 12.12 -0.42
N GLN A 36 -7.90 12.31 -0.77
CA GLN A 36 -7.24 13.62 -0.82
C GLN A 36 -7.23 14.23 -2.23
N VAL A 37 -7.53 13.46 -3.27
CA VAL A 37 -7.43 13.91 -4.66
C VAL A 37 -8.80 14.34 -5.18
N LEU A 38 -8.91 15.60 -5.60
CA LEU A 38 -10.05 16.13 -6.34
C LEU A 38 -9.68 16.24 -7.82
N SER A 39 -10.18 15.32 -8.64
CA SER A 39 -9.94 15.29 -10.08
C SER A 39 -11.11 15.91 -10.83
N LEU A 40 -10.86 16.92 -11.66
CA LEU A 40 -11.93 17.56 -12.45
C LEU A 40 -12.53 16.58 -13.47
N ASP A 41 -11.70 15.77 -14.13
CA ASP A 41 -12.17 14.72 -15.04
C ASP A 41 -12.98 13.64 -14.29
N GLY A 42 -12.57 13.29 -13.07
CA GLY A 42 -13.33 12.37 -12.21
C GLY A 42 -14.71 12.93 -11.83
N LEU A 43 -14.77 14.19 -11.41
CA LEU A 43 -16.02 14.87 -11.07
C LEU A 43 -16.94 15.06 -12.28
N ARG A 44 -16.38 15.34 -13.46
CA ARG A 44 -17.13 15.37 -14.72
C ARG A 44 -17.78 14.02 -15.02
N GLY A 45 -17.06 12.93 -14.78
CA GLY A 45 -17.64 11.58 -14.85
C GLY A 45 -18.79 11.36 -13.87
N VAL A 46 -18.69 11.88 -12.64
CA VAL A 46 -19.77 11.77 -11.63
C VAL A 46 -21.03 12.52 -12.05
N VAL A 47 -20.92 13.69 -12.68
CA VAL A 47 -22.09 14.51 -13.05
C VAL A 47 -22.67 14.19 -14.43
N SER A 48 -21.96 13.42 -15.27
CA SER A 48 -22.36 13.19 -16.67
C SER A 48 -22.17 11.76 -17.20
N ASP A 49 -21.77 10.82 -16.34
CA ASP A 49 -21.34 9.45 -16.65
C ASP A 49 -20.13 9.34 -17.62
N GLU A 50 -19.63 10.47 -18.14
CA GLU A 50 -18.55 10.51 -19.14
C GLU A 50 -17.48 11.56 -18.79
N PRO A 51 -16.27 11.15 -18.35
CA PRO A 51 -15.17 12.06 -18.01
C PRO A 51 -14.68 12.99 -19.14
N GLY A 52 -15.12 12.77 -20.38
CA GLY A 52 -14.77 13.55 -21.56
C GLY A 52 -15.68 14.74 -21.86
N ARG A 53 -16.91 14.74 -21.31
CA ARG A 53 -17.99 15.66 -21.65
C ARG A 53 -17.72 17.11 -21.26
N GLN A 54 -17.31 17.92 -22.22
CA GLN A 54 -16.89 19.30 -21.96
C GLN A 54 -18.05 20.21 -21.50
N ASP A 55 -19.28 19.92 -21.92
CA ASP A 55 -20.51 20.61 -21.48
C ASP A 55 -20.74 20.49 -19.97
N ALA A 56 -20.35 19.37 -19.36
CA ALA A 56 -20.43 19.15 -17.92
C ALA A 56 -19.27 19.75 -17.09
N THR A 57 -18.37 20.52 -17.72
CA THR A 57 -17.21 21.11 -17.03
C THR A 57 -17.61 22.15 -15.98
N GLY A 58 -18.67 22.92 -16.25
CA GLY A 58 -19.20 23.90 -15.29
C GLY A 58 -19.67 23.22 -14.00
N ASP A 59 -20.56 22.22 -14.14
CA ASP A 59 -21.09 21.46 -13.01
C ASP A 59 -19.98 20.75 -12.22
N ALA A 60 -19.01 20.15 -12.92
CA ALA A 60 -17.85 19.51 -12.29
C ALA A 60 -16.99 20.51 -11.50
N ALA A 61 -16.80 21.73 -12.02
CA ALA A 61 -16.06 22.78 -11.34
C ALA A 61 -16.78 23.29 -10.09
N ASP A 62 -18.10 23.41 -10.13
CA ASP A 62 -18.90 23.81 -8.97
C ASP A 62 -18.84 22.77 -7.85
N VAL A 63 -18.94 21.48 -8.19
CA VAL A 63 -18.75 20.38 -7.24
C VAL A 63 -17.34 20.40 -6.66
N LEU A 64 -16.31 20.60 -7.49
CA LEU A 64 -14.92 20.70 -7.05
C LEU A 64 -14.74 21.82 -6.02
N LYS A 65 -15.25 23.02 -6.33
CA LYS A 65 -15.19 24.20 -5.45
C LYS A 65 -15.89 23.93 -4.12
N LEU A 66 -17.07 23.32 -4.14
CA LEU A 66 -17.80 22.97 -2.92
C LEU A 66 -17.00 22.00 -2.05
N ILE A 67 -16.49 20.90 -2.63
CA ILE A 67 -15.71 19.92 -1.86
C ILE A 67 -14.43 20.55 -1.32
N LEU A 68 -13.72 21.32 -2.16
CA LEU A 68 -12.51 22.04 -1.76
C LEU A 68 -12.76 22.93 -0.54
N GLU A 69 -13.79 23.78 -0.58
CA GLU A 69 -14.17 24.64 0.55
C GLU A 69 -14.43 23.84 1.83
N ARG A 70 -15.18 22.73 1.73
CA ARG A 70 -15.47 21.87 2.89
C ARG A 70 -14.22 21.18 3.46
N ARG A 71 -13.24 20.86 2.62
CA ARG A 71 -11.97 20.25 3.04
C ARG A 71 -11.02 21.28 3.66
N MET A 72 -10.91 22.46 3.06
CA MET A 72 -10.09 23.56 3.57
C MET A 72 -10.58 24.02 4.95
N ALA A 73 -11.89 24.13 5.15
CA ALA A 73 -12.48 24.44 6.46
C ALA A 73 -12.11 23.42 7.55
N ARG A 74 -11.89 22.15 7.16
CA ARG A 74 -11.47 21.06 8.05
C ARG A 74 -9.94 20.88 8.11
N LYS A 75 -9.19 21.77 7.45
CA LYS A 75 -7.71 21.73 7.39
C LYS A 75 -7.16 20.42 6.83
N LEU A 76 -7.88 19.78 5.90
CA LEU A 76 -7.47 18.51 5.31
C LEU A 76 -6.60 18.73 4.07
N ASN A 77 -5.47 18.02 3.99
CA ASN A 77 -4.62 18.00 2.80
C ASN A 77 -5.44 17.66 1.54
N THR A 78 -5.28 18.45 0.49
CA THR A 78 -6.11 18.34 -0.73
C THR A 78 -5.27 18.57 -1.98
N VAL A 79 -5.35 17.65 -2.93
CA VAL A 79 -4.65 17.69 -4.22
C VAL A 79 -5.66 17.95 -5.33
N ILE A 80 -5.44 18.99 -6.14
CA ILE A 80 -6.26 19.29 -7.32
C ILE A 80 -5.61 18.68 -8.56
N ASP A 81 -6.25 17.66 -9.14
CA ASP A 81 -5.87 17.07 -10.42
C ASP A 81 -6.73 17.64 -11.55
N ALA A 82 -6.24 18.73 -12.14
CA ALA A 82 -6.75 19.37 -13.34
C ALA A 82 -5.57 19.98 -14.11
N THR A 83 -5.79 20.53 -15.31
CA THR A 83 -4.70 21.17 -16.07
C THR A 83 -4.14 22.39 -15.34
N ASN A 84 -5.01 23.18 -14.70
CA ASN A 84 -4.67 24.40 -13.93
C ASN A 84 -3.73 25.36 -14.67
N CYS A 85 -3.79 25.37 -16.01
CA CYS A 85 -2.93 26.19 -16.85
C CYS A 85 -3.39 27.65 -16.93
N GLU A 86 -4.66 27.91 -16.62
CA GLU A 86 -5.27 29.24 -16.65
C GLU A 86 -5.14 29.95 -15.31
N GLN A 87 -4.65 31.19 -15.34
CA GLN A 87 -4.45 32.01 -14.15
C GLN A 87 -5.74 32.24 -13.33
N PRO A 88 -6.90 32.58 -13.93
CA PRO A 88 -8.12 32.80 -13.15
C PRO A 88 -8.50 31.59 -12.29
N ILE A 89 -8.37 30.38 -12.84
CA ILE A 89 -8.65 29.13 -12.13
C ILE A 89 -7.70 28.97 -10.93
N ARG A 90 -6.39 29.21 -11.13
CA ARG A 90 -5.41 29.11 -10.03
C ARG A 90 -5.65 30.13 -8.93
N VAL A 91 -5.98 31.38 -9.29
CA VAL A 91 -6.28 32.44 -8.32
C VAL A 91 -7.48 32.05 -7.47
N GLU A 92 -8.55 31.51 -8.06
CA GLU A 92 -9.71 31.02 -7.29
C GLU A 92 -9.34 29.93 -6.28
N LEU A 93 -8.52 28.94 -6.69
CA LEU A 93 -8.03 27.88 -5.82
C LEU A 93 -7.18 28.43 -4.67
N VAL A 94 -6.25 29.35 -4.96
CA VAL A 94 -5.42 30.00 -3.95
C VAL A 94 -6.27 30.80 -2.98
N MET A 95 -7.28 31.54 -3.46
CA MET A 95 -8.18 32.31 -2.60
C MET A 95 -9.02 31.41 -1.70
N ALA A 96 -9.47 30.24 -2.19
CA ALA A 96 -10.16 29.24 -1.37
C ALA A 96 -9.27 28.79 -0.19
N ALA A 97 -8.01 28.43 -0.44
CA ALA A 97 -7.08 28.06 0.62
C ALA A 97 -6.79 29.22 1.58
N LYS A 98 -6.58 30.44 1.05
CA LYS A 98 -6.32 31.65 1.86
C LYS A 98 -7.47 31.99 2.79
N ARG A 99 -8.74 31.85 2.36
CA ARG A 99 -9.92 32.06 3.22
C ARG A 99 -9.89 31.22 4.50
N HIS A 100 -9.29 30.03 4.42
CA HIS A 100 -9.16 29.11 5.53
C HIS A 100 -7.75 29.11 6.12
N GLY A 101 -6.86 30.05 5.77
CA GLY A 101 -5.47 30.08 6.27
C GLY A 101 -4.70 28.78 6.00
N MET A 102 -4.95 28.14 4.85
CA MET A 102 -4.25 26.92 4.42
C MET A 102 -3.09 27.29 3.49
N PRO A 103 -1.91 26.64 3.63
CA PRO A 103 -0.81 26.87 2.72
C PRO A 103 -1.10 26.29 1.34
N THR A 104 -0.60 26.94 0.30
CA THR A 104 -0.78 26.58 -1.11
C THR A 104 0.53 26.15 -1.75
N VAL A 105 0.51 25.01 -2.45
CA VAL A 105 1.67 24.47 -3.14
C VAL A 105 1.35 24.28 -4.62
N ALA A 106 2.11 24.91 -5.49
CA ALA A 106 2.06 24.66 -6.92
C ALA A 106 3.04 23.55 -7.29
N VAL A 107 2.54 22.48 -7.91
CA VAL A 107 3.35 21.37 -8.43
C VAL A 107 3.34 21.44 -9.95
N VAL A 108 4.43 21.89 -10.55
CA VAL A 108 4.57 22.02 -12.00
C VAL A 108 5.05 20.69 -12.59
N VAL A 109 4.19 20.07 -13.40
CA VAL A 109 4.48 18.83 -14.13
C VAL A 109 5.03 19.21 -15.51
N ALA A 110 6.31 19.56 -15.56
CA ALA A 110 7.01 20.12 -16.73
C ALA A 110 7.41 19.06 -17.77
N THR A 111 6.51 18.13 -18.10
CA THR A 111 6.76 17.13 -19.14
C THR A 111 6.89 17.78 -20.52
N PRO A 112 7.91 17.43 -21.32
CA PRO A 112 8.09 18.00 -22.65
C PRO A 112 6.84 17.85 -23.53
N LEU A 113 6.54 18.89 -24.33
CA LEU A 113 5.39 18.91 -25.23
C LEU A 113 5.31 17.68 -26.16
N SER A 114 6.45 17.24 -26.71
CA SER A 114 6.51 16.05 -27.57
C SER A 114 6.00 14.80 -26.86
N VAL A 115 6.34 14.63 -25.59
CA VAL A 115 5.87 13.53 -24.75
C VAL A 115 4.39 13.69 -24.42
N CYS A 116 3.93 14.91 -24.11
CA CYS A 116 2.51 15.19 -23.88
C CYS A 116 1.65 14.80 -25.09
N LEU A 117 2.09 15.16 -26.31
CA LEU A 117 1.41 14.84 -27.57
C LEU A 117 1.45 13.34 -27.88
N MET A 118 2.61 12.70 -27.74
CA MET A 118 2.77 11.25 -27.93
C MET A 118 1.82 10.46 -27.01
N ARG A 119 1.63 10.91 -25.77
CA ARG A 119 0.71 10.29 -24.80
C ARG A 119 -0.77 10.53 -25.08
N GLN A 120 -1.14 11.38 -26.05
CA GLN A 120 -2.54 11.52 -26.48
C GLN A 120 -2.98 10.40 -27.43
N GLY A 121 -2.06 9.89 -28.26
CA GLY A 121 -2.34 8.83 -29.23
C GLY A 121 -3.07 7.61 -28.65
N PRO A 122 -2.52 6.94 -27.61
CA PRO A 122 -3.14 5.75 -27.04
C PRO A 122 -4.39 6.02 -26.17
N ARG A 123 -4.79 7.28 -25.95
CA ARG A 123 -5.97 7.58 -25.14
C ARG A 123 -7.26 7.26 -25.90
N PRO A 124 -8.31 6.78 -25.21
CA PRO A 124 -9.65 6.70 -25.77
C PRO A 124 -10.10 8.05 -26.33
N ASP A 125 -10.88 8.05 -27.40
CA ASP A 125 -11.33 9.29 -28.05
C ASP A 125 -12.07 10.22 -27.09
N SER A 126 -12.85 9.67 -26.15
CA SER A 126 -13.53 10.43 -25.10
C SER A 126 -12.59 11.18 -24.14
N ARG A 127 -11.30 10.84 -24.07
CA ARG A 127 -10.31 11.51 -23.20
C ARG A 127 -9.15 12.12 -23.98
N ARG A 128 -9.14 11.99 -25.31
CA ARG A 128 -8.09 12.54 -26.15
C ARG A 128 -8.33 14.04 -26.30
N VAL A 129 -7.27 14.81 -26.09
CA VAL A 129 -7.32 16.27 -26.25
C VAL A 129 -6.68 16.66 -27.59
N PRO A 130 -7.30 17.54 -28.40
CA PRO A 130 -6.71 18.04 -29.64
C PRO A 130 -5.31 18.62 -29.46
N GLU A 131 -4.45 18.44 -30.47
CA GLU A 131 -3.03 18.83 -30.40
C GLU A 131 -2.83 20.33 -30.16
N ASP A 132 -3.62 21.18 -30.80
CA ASP A 132 -3.61 22.64 -30.64
C ASP A 132 -3.94 23.04 -29.19
N VAL A 133 -4.91 22.37 -28.57
CA VAL A 133 -5.26 22.57 -27.15
C VAL A 133 -4.12 22.14 -26.23
N VAL A 134 -3.47 20.98 -26.48
CA VAL A 134 -2.31 20.54 -25.70
C VAL A 134 -1.15 21.53 -25.82
N ARG A 135 -0.89 22.05 -27.03
CA ARG A 135 0.14 23.07 -27.28
C ARG A 135 -0.18 24.37 -26.53
N ALA A 136 -1.44 24.81 -26.55
CA ALA A 136 -1.89 25.99 -25.81
C ALA A 136 -1.71 25.82 -24.29
N GLN A 137 -2.14 24.69 -23.74
CA GLN A 137 -1.96 24.35 -22.32
C GLN A 137 -0.48 24.32 -21.92
N HIS A 138 0.38 23.70 -22.73
CA HIS A 138 1.82 23.63 -22.46
C HIS A 138 2.46 25.03 -22.47
N ARG A 139 2.11 25.88 -23.44
CA ARG A 139 2.56 27.28 -23.47
C ARG A 139 2.11 28.03 -22.21
N ALA A 140 0.81 27.95 -21.88
CA ALA A 140 0.25 28.60 -20.71
C ALA A 140 0.92 28.16 -19.40
N MET A 141 1.18 26.86 -19.22
CA MET A 141 1.93 26.34 -18.07
C MET A 141 3.36 26.87 -18.01
N THR A 142 4.07 26.91 -19.14
CA THR A 142 5.45 27.43 -19.20
C THR A 142 5.51 28.90 -18.79
N TYR A 143 4.57 29.72 -19.27
CA TYR A 143 4.50 31.14 -18.91
C TYR A 143 4.04 31.36 -17.47
N SER A 144 3.19 30.49 -16.93
CA SER A 144 2.62 30.66 -15.59
C SER A 144 3.67 30.61 -14.48
N HIS A 145 4.75 29.85 -14.66
CA HIS A 145 5.76 29.60 -13.62
C HIS A 145 6.29 30.90 -12.98
N GLN A 146 6.52 31.94 -13.77
CA GLN A 146 7.04 33.23 -13.29
C GLN A 146 6.03 34.01 -12.40
N GLN A 147 4.74 33.69 -12.51
CA GLN A 147 3.66 34.42 -11.84
C GLN A 147 3.08 33.68 -10.64
N LEU A 148 3.36 32.38 -10.47
CA LEU A 148 2.79 31.55 -9.40
C LEU A 148 3.03 32.14 -8.00
N ALA A 149 4.21 32.71 -7.73
CA ALA A 149 4.49 33.34 -6.44
C ALA A 149 3.60 34.57 -6.22
N ALA A 150 3.41 35.39 -7.26
CA ALA A 150 2.56 36.59 -7.22
C ALA A 150 1.07 36.24 -7.12
N GLU A 151 0.64 35.10 -7.67
CA GLU A 151 -0.71 34.55 -7.49
C GLU A 151 -0.98 34.15 -6.02
N GLY A 152 0.08 33.90 -5.24
CA GLY A 152 0.01 33.60 -3.82
C GLY A 152 0.20 32.13 -3.48
N PHE A 153 0.91 31.37 -4.32
CA PHE A 153 1.45 30.07 -3.92
C PHE A 153 2.58 30.27 -2.91
N ASN A 154 2.49 29.59 -1.75
CA ASN A 154 3.54 29.63 -0.73
C ASN A 154 4.79 28.86 -1.16
N THR A 155 4.58 27.74 -1.85
CA THR A 155 5.65 26.84 -2.31
C THR A 155 5.43 26.48 -3.77
N ILE A 156 6.49 26.49 -4.56
CA ILE A 156 6.47 26.12 -5.97
C ILE A 156 7.51 25.01 -6.15
N VAL A 157 7.09 23.86 -6.66
CA VAL A 157 7.96 22.70 -6.88
C VAL A 157 7.74 22.12 -8.26
N PHE A 158 8.80 21.55 -8.83
CA PHE A 158 8.69 20.72 -10.03
C PHE A 158 8.42 19.28 -9.64
N ALA A 159 7.58 18.59 -10.42
CA ALA A 159 7.23 17.19 -10.17
C ALA A 159 8.46 16.27 -10.10
N ASP A 160 9.50 16.54 -10.88
CA ASP A 160 10.74 15.75 -10.91
C ASP A 160 11.53 15.84 -9.59
N ASN A 161 11.34 16.94 -8.85
CA ASN A 161 11.93 17.15 -7.52
C ASN A 161 10.96 16.77 -6.40
N LEU A 162 9.76 16.30 -6.74
CA LEU A 162 8.77 15.84 -5.78
C LEU A 162 8.92 14.32 -5.60
N HIS A 163 9.79 13.91 -4.69
CA HIS A 163 10.09 12.50 -4.38
C HIS A 163 8.90 11.76 -3.74
N ARG A 164 7.85 11.47 -4.53
CA ARG A 164 6.61 10.81 -4.08
C ARG A 164 6.69 9.29 -3.98
N LEU A 165 7.75 8.67 -4.47
CA LEU A 165 7.86 7.21 -4.50
C LEU A 165 7.92 6.61 -3.09
N GLU A 166 8.78 7.15 -2.21
CA GLU A 166 8.91 6.64 -0.83
C GLU A 166 7.61 6.76 -0.03
N PRO A 167 6.91 7.93 0.03
CA PRO A 167 5.63 8.00 0.75
C PRO A 167 4.52 7.14 0.13
N PHE A 168 4.57 6.94 -1.18
CA PHE A 168 3.64 6.06 -1.88
C PHE A 168 3.87 4.59 -1.50
N LEU A 169 5.12 4.12 -1.60
CA LEU A 169 5.51 2.76 -1.23
C LEU A 169 5.26 2.49 0.24
N LYS A 170 5.60 3.43 1.13
CA LYS A 170 5.31 3.32 2.57
C LYS A 170 3.82 3.08 2.84
N ARG A 171 2.94 3.87 2.22
CA ARG A 171 1.48 3.69 2.35
C ARG A 171 1.01 2.34 1.79
N LEU A 172 1.56 1.92 0.64
CA LEU A 172 1.22 0.62 0.06
C LEU A 172 1.71 -0.54 0.93
N SER A 173 2.90 -0.43 1.51
CA SER A 173 3.46 -1.39 2.47
C SER A 173 2.55 -1.51 3.68
N GLN A 174 2.17 -0.39 4.30
CA GLN A 174 1.27 -0.39 5.45
C GLN A 174 -0.10 -0.97 5.14
N ALA A 175 -0.68 -0.63 3.98
CA ALA A 175 -1.94 -1.23 3.55
C ALA A 175 -1.78 -2.74 3.32
N ARG A 176 -0.63 -3.17 2.77
CA ARG A 176 -0.32 -4.58 2.54
C ARG A 176 -0.10 -5.33 3.85
N GLU A 177 0.66 -4.77 4.80
CA GLU A 177 0.88 -5.33 6.13
C GLU A 177 -0.45 -5.48 6.88
N ALA A 178 -1.33 -4.48 6.81
CA ALA A 178 -2.69 -4.57 7.36
C ALA A 178 -3.53 -5.66 6.67
N ASP A 179 -3.47 -5.74 5.34
CA ASP A 179 -4.09 -6.81 4.54
C ASP A 179 -3.47 -8.19 4.79
N LEU A 180 -2.29 -8.28 5.40
CA LEU A 180 -1.62 -9.52 5.79
C LEU A 180 -1.81 -9.84 7.28
N GLY A 181 -2.35 -8.90 8.06
CA GLY A 181 -2.47 -9.08 9.51
C GLY A 181 -1.17 -8.89 10.30
N GLN A 182 -0.17 -8.25 9.69
CA GLN A 182 1.16 -8.04 10.27
C GLN A 182 1.26 -6.70 11.03
N ASP A 183 0.20 -5.88 10.99
CA ASP A 183 0.16 -4.58 11.67
C ASP A 183 -0.36 -4.66 13.12
N GLY A 184 -0.62 -5.87 13.62
CA GLY A 184 -1.18 -6.11 14.95
C GLY A 184 -2.67 -5.71 15.08
N SER A 185 -3.34 -5.38 13.98
CA SER A 185 -4.76 -5.04 13.98
C SER A 185 -5.67 -6.27 14.02
N LYS A 186 -6.90 -6.12 14.54
CA LYS A 186 -7.90 -7.22 14.62
C LYS A 186 -8.70 -7.40 13.33
N GLY A 187 -8.17 -6.95 12.18
CA GLY A 187 -8.89 -6.86 10.90
C GLY A 187 -9.04 -8.19 10.16
N LEU A 188 -9.84 -8.20 9.09
CA LEU A 188 -9.98 -9.34 8.15
C LEU A 188 -8.72 -9.60 7.31
N GLY A 189 -7.73 -8.70 7.31
CA GLY A 189 -6.45 -8.86 6.60
C GLY A 189 -5.61 -10.03 7.11
N ASP A 190 -5.78 -10.38 8.38
CA ASP A 190 -5.29 -11.61 9.02
C ASP A 190 -5.59 -12.93 8.24
N LEU A 191 -6.54 -12.91 7.31
CA LEU A 191 -7.07 -14.10 6.63
C LEU A 191 -6.82 -14.13 5.12
N LEU A 192 -6.23 -13.10 4.51
CA LEU A 192 -6.01 -13.10 3.06
C LEU A 192 -4.99 -14.14 2.63
N LEU A 193 -3.91 -14.32 3.40
CA LEU A 193 -2.96 -15.41 3.16
C LEU A 193 -3.59 -16.77 3.41
N VAL A 194 -4.34 -16.91 4.50
CA VAL A 194 -5.07 -18.14 4.83
C VAL A 194 -6.00 -18.53 3.67
N ARG A 195 -6.75 -17.57 3.12
CA ARG A 195 -7.62 -17.77 1.96
C ARG A 195 -6.84 -18.20 0.72
N ARG A 196 -5.65 -17.61 0.50
CA ARG A 196 -4.80 -17.92 -0.66
C ARG A 196 -4.24 -19.34 -0.59
N PHE A 197 -3.76 -19.75 0.58
CA PHE A 197 -3.15 -21.07 0.80
C PHE A 197 -4.23 -22.17 0.94
N PHE A 198 -5.25 -21.93 1.76
CA PHE A 198 -6.18 -22.96 2.21
C PHE A 198 -7.62 -22.77 1.74
N GLY A 199 -7.89 -21.76 0.92
CA GLY A 199 -9.23 -21.49 0.40
C GLY A 199 -10.18 -20.81 1.41
N PRO A 200 -11.31 -20.25 0.91
CA PRO A 200 -12.28 -19.54 1.75
C PRO A 200 -13.00 -20.43 2.77
N GLU A 201 -13.09 -21.74 2.53
CA GLU A 201 -13.80 -22.71 3.37
C GLU A 201 -13.14 -22.91 4.75
N ILE A 202 -11.84 -22.65 4.86
CA ILE A 202 -11.08 -22.77 6.13
C ILE A 202 -11.26 -21.54 7.02
N LEU A 203 -11.58 -20.38 6.46
CA LEU A 203 -11.64 -19.11 7.20
C LEU A 203 -12.56 -19.12 8.42
N PRO A 204 -13.77 -19.75 8.40
CA PRO A 204 -14.64 -19.82 9.58
C PRO A 204 -14.06 -20.66 10.72
N LEU A 205 -13.13 -21.56 10.43
CA LEU A 205 -12.47 -22.45 11.39
C LEU A 205 -11.13 -21.90 11.89
N TRP A 206 -10.59 -20.90 11.19
CA TRP A 206 -9.30 -20.28 11.48
C TRP A 206 -9.37 -19.33 12.68
N ARG A 207 -8.40 -19.46 13.59
CA ARG A 207 -8.22 -18.56 14.73
C ARG A 207 -6.75 -18.33 14.99
N TRP A 208 -6.32 -17.07 14.97
CA TRP A 208 -5.00 -16.70 15.49
C TRP A 208 -4.99 -16.85 17.01
N ARG A 209 -3.94 -17.48 17.55
CA ARG A 209 -3.74 -17.54 19.01
C ARG A 209 -3.37 -16.14 19.52
N PRO A 210 -4.05 -15.62 20.55
CA PRO A 210 -3.68 -14.34 21.15
C PRO A 210 -2.25 -14.36 21.69
N GLY A 211 -1.48 -13.29 21.47
CA GLY A 211 -0.12 -13.14 22.01
C GLY A 211 0.92 -14.09 21.41
N SER A 212 0.63 -14.71 20.26
CA SER A 212 1.49 -15.72 19.64
C SER A 212 2.59 -15.17 18.74
N ASP A 213 2.95 -13.90 18.88
CA ASP A 213 4.06 -13.31 18.15
C ASP A 213 5.37 -13.89 18.73
N LEU A 214 5.89 -14.95 18.11
CA LEU A 214 7.02 -15.71 18.62
C LEU A 214 8.32 -14.92 18.38
N VAL A 215 8.91 -14.41 19.47
CA VAL A 215 10.30 -13.91 19.68
C VAL A 215 10.83 -12.82 18.72
N THR A 216 10.59 -12.88 17.42
CA THR A 216 10.95 -11.85 16.41
C THR A 216 9.83 -10.83 16.16
N GLY A 217 8.63 -11.07 16.69
CA GLY A 217 7.44 -10.25 16.45
C GLY A 217 6.80 -10.46 15.08
N ARG A 218 7.17 -11.53 14.35
CA ARG A 218 6.75 -11.78 12.97
C ARG A 218 6.18 -13.18 12.71
N ASP A 219 6.66 -14.18 13.44
CA ASP A 219 6.06 -15.52 13.45
C ASP A 219 4.82 -15.53 14.32
N ARG A 220 3.69 -16.02 13.81
CA ARG A 220 2.39 -15.98 14.50
C ARG A 220 1.74 -17.35 14.49
N VAL A 221 1.16 -17.78 15.60
CA VAL A 221 0.53 -19.12 15.70
C VAL A 221 -0.98 -19.04 15.50
N ALA A 222 -1.51 -19.94 14.70
CA ALA A 222 -2.93 -20.11 14.44
C ALA A 222 -3.42 -21.52 14.73
N GLU A 223 -4.73 -21.66 14.75
CA GLU A 223 -5.41 -22.93 14.85
C GLU A 223 -6.55 -23.00 13.85
N ILE A 224 -6.69 -24.16 13.22
CA ILE A 224 -7.93 -24.57 12.55
C ILE A 224 -8.64 -25.52 13.52
N ARG A 225 -9.79 -25.11 14.07
CA ARG A 225 -10.48 -25.89 15.12
C ARG A 225 -11.91 -26.25 14.73
N LEU A 226 -12.27 -27.52 14.91
CA LEU A 226 -13.62 -28.05 14.79
C LEU A 226 -13.92 -29.00 15.97
N GLY A 227 -14.69 -28.52 16.95
CA GLY A 227 -14.90 -29.27 18.20
C GLY A 227 -13.59 -29.44 18.97
N GLU A 228 -13.26 -30.67 19.35
CA GLU A 228 -12.01 -31.04 20.03
C GLU A 228 -10.82 -31.21 19.06
N GLN A 229 -11.10 -31.42 17.77
CA GLN A 229 -10.06 -31.57 16.76
C GLN A 229 -9.48 -30.20 16.39
N HIS A 230 -8.16 -30.12 16.31
CA HIS A 230 -7.46 -28.93 15.88
C HIS A 230 -6.15 -29.25 15.17
N LEU A 231 -5.80 -28.41 14.20
CA LEU A 231 -4.43 -28.29 13.67
C LEU A 231 -3.85 -26.99 14.19
N THR A 232 -2.60 -27.02 14.62
CA THR A 232 -1.84 -25.83 15.01
C THR A 232 -0.91 -25.48 13.86
N LEU A 233 -0.92 -24.21 13.45
CA LEU A 233 -0.08 -23.72 12.37
C LEU A 233 0.78 -22.55 12.84
N ALA A 234 1.99 -22.43 12.34
CA ALA A 234 2.83 -21.25 12.50
C ALA A 234 2.93 -20.54 11.14
N PHE A 235 2.66 -19.24 11.12
CA PHE A 235 3.01 -18.38 10.01
C PHE A 235 4.49 -18.04 10.08
N ARG A 236 5.20 -18.19 8.96
CA ARG A 236 6.63 -17.92 8.82
C ARG A 236 6.85 -16.81 7.80
N ASP A 237 7.71 -15.85 8.14
CA ASP A 237 8.06 -14.72 7.27
C ASP A 237 9.32 -14.92 6.42
N ASP A 238 9.97 -16.08 6.58
CA ASP A 238 11.17 -16.48 5.84
C ASP A 238 11.32 -18.01 5.83
N VAL A 239 10.45 -18.70 5.08
CA VAL A 239 10.36 -20.18 5.10
C VAL A 239 11.61 -20.83 4.49
N ASP A 240 12.30 -20.15 3.58
CA ASP A 240 13.39 -20.67 2.76
C ASP A 240 14.71 -19.87 2.89
N GLY A 241 14.75 -18.85 3.75
CA GLY A 241 15.89 -17.93 3.85
C GLY A 241 15.94 -16.89 2.72
N GLU A 242 14.94 -16.86 1.82
CA GLU A 242 14.82 -15.91 0.72
C GLU A 242 13.74 -14.83 0.97
N GLY A 243 13.09 -14.86 2.15
CA GLY A 243 12.03 -13.95 2.56
C GLY A 243 10.63 -14.35 2.07
N ASP A 244 10.43 -15.62 1.73
CA ASP A 244 9.11 -16.14 1.35
C ASP A 244 8.21 -16.38 2.57
N PHE A 245 6.91 -16.13 2.36
CA PHE A 245 5.88 -16.32 3.38
C PHE A 245 5.22 -17.70 3.25
N GLY A 246 5.03 -18.37 4.37
CA GLY A 246 4.38 -19.68 4.40
C GLY A 246 3.76 -20.03 5.73
N PHE A 247 3.27 -21.25 5.79
CA PHE A 247 2.71 -21.84 7.00
C PHE A 247 3.38 -23.17 7.25
N ASP A 248 3.72 -23.42 8.50
CA ASP A 248 4.07 -24.76 8.97
C ASP A 248 2.91 -25.31 9.78
N VAL A 249 2.70 -26.62 9.71
CA VAL A 249 1.78 -27.34 10.59
C VAL A 249 2.57 -28.08 11.67
N LEU A 250 2.06 -28.04 12.89
CA LEU A 250 2.61 -28.81 14.00
C LEU A 250 2.22 -30.28 13.85
N LEU A 251 3.22 -31.16 13.89
CA LEU A 251 3.10 -32.61 13.77
C LEU A 251 3.70 -33.30 15.00
N PRO A 252 3.31 -34.56 15.27
CA PRO A 252 4.09 -35.45 16.12
C PRO A 252 5.51 -35.63 15.57
N CYS A 253 6.48 -35.88 16.45
CA CYS A 253 7.84 -36.19 16.02
C CYS A 253 7.87 -37.50 15.22
N PRO A 254 8.38 -37.52 13.97
CA PRO A 254 8.45 -38.74 13.17
C PRO A 254 9.61 -39.66 13.59
N PHE A 255 10.62 -39.11 14.27
CA PHE A 255 11.85 -39.83 14.64
C PHE A 255 11.70 -40.63 15.93
N ASP A 256 10.99 -40.08 16.90
CA ASP A 256 10.82 -40.66 18.23
C ASP A 256 9.42 -40.35 18.79
N PRO A 257 8.57 -41.36 19.02
CA PRO A 257 7.24 -41.16 19.57
C PRO A 257 7.23 -40.67 21.02
N GLU A 258 8.34 -40.81 21.76
CA GLU A 258 8.50 -40.27 23.12
C GLU A 258 9.11 -38.86 23.13
N CYS A 259 9.44 -38.31 21.96
CA CYS A 259 10.00 -36.98 21.84
C CYS A 259 8.99 -35.90 22.28
N THR A 260 9.43 -35.05 23.20
CA THR A 260 8.66 -33.89 23.69
C THR A 260 8.86 -32.63 22.83
N GLY A 261 9.73 -32.71 21.82
CA GLY A 261 9.99 -31.66 20.84
C GLY A 261 8.80 -31.38 19.92
N GLN A 262 8.79 -30.20 19.31
CA GLN A 262 7.81 -29.79 18.32
C GLN A 262 8.34 -30.11 16.93
N ALA A 263 7.59 -30.86 16.13
CA ALA A 263 7.92 -31.10 14.74
C ALA A 263 7.04 -30.20 13.84
N TRP A 264 7.68 -29.48 12.93
CA TRP A 264 7.01 -28.56 12.01
C TRP A 264 7.28 -29.00 10.58
N ALA A 265 6.26 -28.92 9.73
CA ALA A 265 6.40 -29.18 8.30
C ALA A 265 5.69 -28.09 7.49
N PRO A 266 6.27 -27.65 6.36
CA PRO A 266 5.65 -26.64 5.52
C PRO A 266 4.35 -27.16 4.90
N VAL A 267 3.34 -26.30 4.84
CA VAL A 267 2.04 -26.59 4.23
C VAL A 267 1.65 -25.48 3.26
N TYR A 268 1.33 -25.90 2.03
CA TYR A 268 1.05 -24.96 0.92
C TYR A 268 -0.42 -24.98 0.51
N SER A 269 -1.18 -25.99 0.95
CA SER A 269 -2.55 -26.22 0.52
C SER A 269 -3.40 -26.98 1.55
N VAL A 270 -4.71 -27.02 1.33
CA VAL A 270 -5.64 -27.88 2.10
C VAL A 270 -5.28 -29.37 1.99
N THR A 271 -4.68 -29.78 0.86
CA THR A 271 -4.22 -31.15 0.68
C THR A 271 -3.15 -31.51 1.71
N ASP A 272 -2.26 -30.58 2.02
CA ASP A 272 -1.17 -30.78 2.98
C ASP A 272 -1.72 -30.82 4.41
N LEU A 273 -2.73 -29.99 4.72
CA LEU A 273 -3.46 -30.08 5.99
C LEU A 273 -4.18 -31.43 6.17
N HIS A 274 -4.78 -31.96 5.09
CA HIS A 274 -5.41 -33.27 5.12
C HIS A 274 -4.38 -34.39 5.34
N LYS A 275 -3.23 -34.33 4.65
CA LYS A 275 -2.14 -35.28 4.88
C LYS A 275 -1.65 -35.21 6.32
N ALA A 276 -1.45 -34.01 6.86
CA ALA A 276 -1.00 -33.79 8.23
C ALA A 276 -1.98 -34.41 9.25
N LEU A 277 -3.28 -34.21 9.05
CA LEU A 277 -4.31 -34.79 9.92
C LEU A 277 -4.39 -36.32 9.83
N THR A 278 -4.01 -36.91 8.69
CA THR A 278 -4.09 -38.36 8.44
C THR A 278 -2.79 -39.11 8.71
N GLY A 279 -1.73 -38.43 9.14
CA GLY A 279 -0.39 -39.01 9.34
C GLY A 279 0.34 -39.34 8.02
N ALA A 280 -0.15 -38.84 6.88
CA ALA A 280 0.48 -39.08 5.59
C ALA A 280 1.72 -38.19 5.36
N VAL A 281 2.03 -37.28 6.30
CA VAL A 281 3.23 -36.42 6.30
C VAL A 281 4.33 -37.02 7.17
N ASP A 282 4.09 -38.10 7.93
CA ASP A 282 5.04 -38.65 8.91
C ASP A 282 6.40 -39.09 8.32
N SER A 283 6.52 -39.17 6.99
CA SER A 283 7.76 -39.49 6.26
C SER A 283 8.23 -38.35 5.35
N ASP A 284 7.73 -37.13 5.54
CA ASP A 284 8.11 -35.96 4.75
C ASP A 284 9.53 -35.52 5.14
N PRO A 285 10.46 -35.40 4.17
CA PRO A 285 11.85 -35.02 4.45
C PRO A 285 11.98 -33.60 5.00
N ASP A 286 10.96 -32.76 4.82
CA ASP A 286 10.99 -31.35 5.25
C ASP A 286 10.46 -31.17 6.69
N ILE A 287 10.25 -32.27 7.44
CA ILE A 287 9.90 -32.20 8.85
C ILE A 287 11.13 -31.82 9.67
N VAL A 288 11.05 -30.68 10.36
CA VAL A 288 12.07 -30.21 11.30
C VAL A 288 11.56 -30.34 12.73
N CYS A 289 12.23 -31.16 13.53
CA CYS A 289 11.96 -31.28 14.96
C CYS A 289 12.89 -30.38 15.77
N THR A 290 12.37 -29.64 16.76
CA THR A 290 13.20 -28.79 17.63
C THR A 290 14.27 -29.54 18.43
N VAL A 291 14.14 -30.86 18.59
CA VAL A 291 15.09 -31.72 19.31
C VAL A 291 16.03 -32.46 18.35
N HIS A 292 15.50 -32.96 17.22
CA HIS A 292 16.23 -33.83 16.30
C HIS A 292 16.70 -33.13 15.01
N GLY A 293 16.36 -31.86 14.80
CA GLY A 293 16.66 -31.12 13.57
C GLY A 293 15.83 -31.60 12.38
N ASP A 294 16.35 -31.37 11.18
CA ASP A 294 15.84 -31.87 9.89
C ASP A 294 16.31 -33.32 9.60
N GLY A 295 17.00 -33.95 10.56
CA GLY A 295 17.54 -35.30 10.41
C GLY A 295 18.79 -35.39 9.51
N VAL A 296 19.38 -34.26 9.11
CA VAL A 296 20.69 -34.23 8.48
C VAL A 296 21.73 -34.11 9.60
N ASP A 297 22.68 -35.05 9.67
CA ASP A 297 23.77 -35.07 10.66
C ASP A 297 24.66 -33.81 10.54
N ASP A 298 24.23 -32.68 11.07
CA ASP A 298 25.08 -31.50 11.27
C ASP A 298 25.90 -31.70 12.56
N GLN A 299 27.01 -32.43 12.39
CA GLN A 299 28.15 -32.31 13.28
C GLN A 299 28.72 -30.91 13.15
N GLU A 300 28.23 -30.01 14.00
CA GLU A 300 28.84 -28.78 14.53
C GLU A 300 27.71 -27.75 14.68
N ASP A 301 27.12 -27.59 15.88
CA ASP A 301 26.67 -26.25 16.26
C ASP A 301 26.43 -26.04 17.76
N ASP A 302 26.82 -24.83 18.16
CA ASP A 302 27.09 -24.33 19.50
C ASP A 302 25.86 -24.36 20.45
N PRO A 303 25.90 -25.11 21.56
CA PRO A 303 24.78 -25.29 22.49
C PRO A 303 24.39 -24.03 23.29
N GLU A 304 25.24 -22.99 23.36
CA GLU A 304 24.97 -21.82 24.21
C GLU A 304 23.90 -20.88 23.62
N GLY A 305 23.78 -20.77 22.29
CA GLY A 305 22.77 -19.90 21.65
C GLY A 305 21.33 -20.45 21.70
N ARG A 306 21.16 -21.78 21.83
CA ARG A 306 19.84 -22.45 21.84
C ARG A 306 19.14 -22.36 23.19
N ALA A 307 19.89 -22.27 24.29
CA ALA A 307 19.33 -22.19 25.64
C ALA A 307 18.59 -20.86 25.89
N ASP A 308 19.09 -19.77 25.33
CA ASP A 308 18.49 -18.44 25.51
C ASP A 308 17.15 -18.28 24.77
N LEU A 309 17.00 -18.92 23.60
CA LEU A 309 15.75 -18.93 22.84
C LEU A 309 14.68 -19.84 23.48
N GLN A 310 15.08 -21.00 24.02
CA GLN A 310 14.16 -21.90 24.73
C GLN A 310 13.66 -21.30 26.04
N ALA A 311 14.51 -20.59 26.80
CA ALA A 311 14.09 -19.90 28.02
C ALA A 311 13.08 -18.77 27.74
N GLN A 312 13.31 -17.99 26.68
CA GLN A 312 12.42 -16.90 26.29
C GLN A 312 11.06 -17.39 25.76
N PHE A 313 11.01 -18.58 25.14
CA PHE A 313 9.77 -19.20 24.69
C PHE A 313 8.99 -19.89 25.82
N ALA A 314 9.68 -20.54 26.77
CA ALA A 314 9.03 -21.19 27.91
C ALA A 314 8.26 -20.20 28.80
N ASP A 315 8.78 -18.97 28.95
CA ASP A 315 8.09 -17.87 29.66
C ASP A 315 6.90 -17.29 28.89
N ALA A 316 6.80 -17.51 27.57
CA ALA A 316 5.71 -17.02 26.73
C ALA A 316 4.55 -18.03 26.56
N VAL A 317 4.78 -19.31 26.90
CA VAL A 317 3.82 -20.42 26.73
C VAL A 317 3.16 -20.85 28.06
N ALA A 318 3.61 -20.31 29.20
CA ALA A 318 2.97 -20.48 30.51
C ALA A 318 1.78 -19.51 30.71
#